data_AF-L1P8K9-F1
#
_entry.id   AF-L1P8K9-F1
#
_cell.length_a   1.000
_cell.length_b   1.000
_cell.length_c   1.000
_cell.angle_alpha   90.00
_cell.angle_beta   90.00
_cell.angle_gamma   90.00
#
_symmetry.space_group_name_H-M   'P 1'
#
loop_
_entity.id
_entity.type
_entity.pdbx_description
1 polymer ?
#
loop_
_entity_poly.entity_id
_entity_poly.type
_entity_poly.pdbx_seq_one_letter_code
_entity_poly.pdbx_strand_id
1 'polypeptide(L)'
;MIVFAFTIYLTAEKMLTRYPGVLIGRLAVASKFSNKGIGSEVLDFIKMWFLNDENKTGCRFAIVDAKNEPNILHFYKRNSFKTLFPHEIDEDLYTKPPKDENERSERKTNPRKLYTRLMFCDLLDEE
;
A
#
# COMPACT_ATOMS: atom_id res chain seq x y z
N MET A 1 15.64 -9.17 -1.54
CA MET A 1 14.89 -7.99 -1.06
C MET A 1 15.26 -6.85 -2.00
N ILE A 2 14.35 -6.40 -2.87
CA ILE A 2 14.60 -5.24 -3.72
C ILE A 2 13.63 -4.17 -3.27
N VAL A 3 14.13 -3.23 -2.47
CA VAL A 3 13.41 -2.01 -2.11
C VAL A 3 13.62 -1.06 -3.29
N PHE A 4 12.57 -0.84 -4.07
CA PHE A 4 12.58 0.23 -5.04
C PHE A 4 11.98 1.45 -4.38
N ALA A 5 12.80 2.43 -4.02
CA ALA A 5 12.28 3.73 -3.60
C ALA A 5 11.68 4.44 -4.83
N PHE A 6 10.38 4.25 -5.04
CA PHE A 6 9.60 5.07 -5.96
C PHE A 6 8.81 6.09 -5.15
N THR A 7 8.95 7.37 -5.51
CA THR A 7 7.99 8.42 -5.16
C THR A 7 6.66 8.05 -5.81
N ILE A 8 5.69 7.59 -5.03
CA ILE A 8 4.34 7.38 -5.55
C ILE A 8 3.60 8.72 -5.56
N TYR A 9 3.20 9.15 -6.75
CA TYR A 9 2.33 10.30 -6.98
C TYR A 9 0.87 9.86 -6.82
N LEU A 10 0.31 9.99 -5.62
CA LEU A 10 -1.15 9.84 -5.41
C LEU A 10 -1.84 11.17 -5.74
N THR A 11 -2.51 11.25 -6.88
CA THR A 11 -3.29 12.43 -7.30
C THR A 11 -4.72 12.34 -6.83
N ALA A 12 -5.20 13.36 -6.09
CA ALA A 12 -6.63 13.66 -5.96
C ALA A 12 -6.83 15.17 -6.20
N GLU A 13 -7.80 15.49 -7.03
CA GLU A 13 -8.04 16.74 -7.78
C GLU A 13 -8.23 18.06 -7.00
N LYS A 14 -8.04 18.12 -5.67
CA LYS A 14 -8.22 19.38 -4.92
C LYS A 14 -7.16 19.53 -3.85
N MET A 15 -6.27 20.50 -4.06
CA MET A 15 -5.34 21.10 -3.09
C MET A 15 -5.13 20.33 -1.78
N LEU A 16 -4.34 19.25 -1.83
CA LEU A 16 -3.85 18.55 -0.64
C LEU A 16 -2.37 18.26 -0.84
N THR A 17 -1.61 18.63 0.19
CA THR A 17 -0.17 18.49 0.36
C THR A 17 0.34 17.13 -0.14
N ARG A 18 1.25 17.15 -1.12
CA ARG A 18 1.87 15.94 -1.67
C ARG A 18 2.88 15.43 -0.65
N TYR A 19 2.60 14.29 -0.02
CA TYR A 19 3.53 13.69 0.92
C TYR A 19 4.41 12.65 0.22
N PRO A 20 5.74 12.76 0.33
CA PRO A 20 6.64 11.73 -0.19
C PRO A 20 6.38 10.40 0.52
N GLY A 21 6.39 9.32 -0.25
CA GLY A 21 6.27 7.96 0.26
C GLY A 21 7.14 6.99 -0.52
N VAL A 22 7.48 5.88 0.13
CA VAL A 22 8.25 4.78 -0.44
C VAL A 22 7.33 3.64 -0.86
N LEU A 23 7.48 3.14 -2.08
CA LEU A 23 6.84 1.90 -2.52
C LEU A 23 7.66 0.65 -2.13
N ILE A 24 7.11 -0.22 -1.31
CA ILE A 24 7.68 -1.55 -1.09
C ILE A 24 7.19 -2.46 -2.22
N GLY A 25 7.99 -2.54 -3.29
CA GLY A 25 7.59 -3.24 -4.51
C GLY A 25 7.51 -4.77 -4.39
N ARG A 26 8.48 -5.41 -3.73
CA ARG A 26 8.51 -6.86 -3.59
C ARG A 26 9.02 -7.30 -2.22
N LEU A 27 8.15 -7.92 -1.45
CA LEU A 27 8.45 -8.59 -0.19
C LEU A 27 8.07 -10.05 -0.29
N ALA A 28 9.01 -10.94 0.05
CA ALA A 28 8.77 -12.38 0.06
C ALA A 28 9.65 -13.05 1.12
N VAL A 29 9.11 -14.07 1.76
CA VAL A 29 9.83 -14.96 2.68
C VAL A 29 9.83 -16.35 2.06
N ALA A 30 10.95 -17.08 2.19
CA ALA A 30 11.01 -18.45 1.71
C ALA A 30 9.98 -19.33 2.43
N SER A 31 9.32 -20.24 1.71
CA SER A 31 8.22 -21.07 2.22
C SER A 31 8.58 -21.84 3.50
N LYS A 32 9.83 -22.32 3.61
CA LYS A 32 10.37 -23.00 4.80
C LYS A 32 10.35 -22.14 6.07
N PHE A 33 10.29 -20.82 5.91
CA PHE A 33 10.38 -19.82 6.97
C PHE A 33 9.11 -18.96 7.08
N SER A 34 8.04 -19.31 6.34
CA SER A 34 6.76 -18.61 6.44
C SER A 34 6.15 -18.76 7.85
N ASN A 35 5.35 -17.77 8.27
CA ASN A 35 4.66 -17.74 9.56
C ASN A 35 5.54 -17.75 10.83
N LYS A 36 6.86 -17.53 10.69
CA LYS A 36 7.79 -17.41 11.83
C LYS A 36 8.06 -15.97 12.27
N GLY A 37 7.28 -14.99 11.81
CA GLY A 37 7.47 -13.57 12.13
C GLY A 37 8.54 -12.85 11.30
N ILE A 38 9.38 -13.57 10.54
CA ILE A 38 10.46 -13.00 9.73
C ILE A 38 9.98 -11.91 8.76
N GLY A 39 8.79 -12.07 8.17
CA GLY A 39 8.24 -11.04 7.27
C GLY A 39 7.94 -9.72 7.99
N SER A 40 7.52 -9.79 9.26
CA SER A 40 7.30 -8.61 10.10
C SER A 40 8.62 -7.96 10.48
N GLU A 41 9.61 -8.74 10.92
CA GLU A 41 10.94 -8.21 11.25
C GLU A 41 11.60 -7.51 10.06
N VAL A 42 11.43 -8.06 8.85
CA VAL A 42 11.92 -7.42 7.62
C VAL A 42 11.19 -6.10 7.34
N LEU A 43 9.87 -6.04 7.55
CA LEU A 43 9.11 -4.80 7.40
C LEU A 43 9.56 -3.75 8.41
N ASP A 44 9.75 -4.13 9.67
CA ASP A 44 10.19 -3.22 10.72
C ASP A 44 11.60 -2.71 10.45
N PHE A 45 12.50 -3.58 9.97
CA PHE A 45 13.82 -3.15 9.50
C PHE A 45 13.72 -2.12 8.37
N ILE A 46 12.82 -2.32 7.40
CA ILE A 46 12.59 -1.36 6.30
C ILE A 46 12.05 -0.04 6.84
N LYS A 47 11.06 -0.05 7.77
CA LYS A 47 10.52 1.17 8.39
C LYS A 47 11.62 1.96 9.11
N MET A 48 12.37 1.28 9.98
CA MET A 48 13.48 1.87 10.72
C MET A 48 14.56 2.44 9.80
N TRP A 49 14.81 1.79 8.65
CA TRP A 49 15.75 2.30 7.66
C TRP A 49 15.34 3.68 7.13
N PHE A 50 14.04 3.92 6.92
CA PHE A 50 13.52 5.21 6.44
C PHE A 50 13.39 6.28 7.53
N LEU A 51 13.40 5.88 8.80
CA LEU A 51 13.33 6.77 9.96
C LEU A 51 14.69 7.21 10.51
N ASN A 52 15.77 6.51 10.16
CA ASN A 52 17.11 6.85 10.64
C ASN A 52 17.52 8.27 10.19
N ASP A 53 18.01 9.08 11.14
CA ASP A 53 18.37 10.49 10.96
C ASP A 53 19.42 10.73 9.85
N GLU A 54 20.23 9.72 9.54
CA GLU A 54 21.20 9.76 8.44
C GLU A 54 20.54 9.63 7.06
N ASN A 55 19.35 9.02 6.97
CA ASN A 55 18.58 8.85 5.74
C ASN A 55 17.60 10.02 5.53
N LYS A 56 18.07 11.06 4.84
CA LYS A 56 17.30 12.27 4.46
C LYS A 56 16.21 12.03 3.39
N THR A 57 15.68 10.83 3.26
CA THR A 57 14.66 10.52 2.24
C THR A 57 13.36 11.27 2.45
N GLY A 58 13.10 11.77 3.67
CA GLY A 58 11.95 12.61 3.99
C GLY A 58 10.59 11.95 3.71
N CYS A 59 10.55 10.62 3.56
CA CYS A 59 9.34 9.87 3.23
C CYS A 59 8.48 9.72 4.48
N ARG A 60 7.24 10.16 4.41
CA ARG A 60 6.26 10.01 5.49
C ARG A 60 5.54 8.66 5.44
N PHE A 61 5.29 8.15 4.24
CA PHE A 61 4.46 6.97 4.06
C PHE A 61 5.24 5.81 3.45
N ALA A 62 5.00 4.60 3.93
CA ALA A 62 5.34 3.36 3.20
C ALA A 62 4.09 2.80 2.54
N ILE A 63 4.16 2.49 1.26
CA ILE A 63 3.03 2.03 0.44
C ILE A 63 3.36 0.64 -0.10
N VAL A 64 2.36 -0.23 -0.15
CA VAL A 64 2.45 -1.59 -0.72
C VAL A 64 1.27 -1.82 -1.67
N ASP A 65 1.53 -2.60 -2.71
CA ASP A 65 0.49 -3.20 -3.54
C ASP A 65 0.31 -4.66 -3.09
N ALA A 66 -0.60 -4.88 -2.13
CA ALA A 66 -0.78 -6.15 -1.46
C ALA A 66 -1.72 -7.05 -2.27
N LYS A 67 -1.41 -8.33 -2.44
CA LYS A 67 -2.36 -9.28 -3.05
C LYS A 67 -3.67 -9.31 -2.27
N ASN A 68 -4.80 -9.36 -2.98
CA ASN A 68 -6.15 -9.40 -2.42
C ASN A 68 -6.49 -10.80 -1.90
N GLU A 69 -5.68 -11.28 -0.97
CA GLU A 69 -5.85 -12.55 -0.26
C GLU A 69 -5.97 -12.26 1.24
N PRO A 70 -6.96 -12.84 1.96
CA PRO A 70 -7.20 -12.52 3.37
C PRO A 70 -5.96 -12.64 4.26
N ASN A 71 -5.14 -13.67 4.03
CA ASN A 71 -3.92 -13.92 4.81
C ASN A 71 -2.88 -12.81 4.62
N ILE A 72 -2.73 -12.31 3.39
CA ILE A 72 -1.75 -11.27 3.04
C ILE A 72 -2.23 -9.90 3.55
N LEU A 73 -3.52 -9.60 3.38
CA LEU A 73 -4.11 -8.38 3.91
C LEU A 73 -4.04 -8.34 5.45
N HIS A 74 -4.28 -9.47 6.11
CA HIS A 74 -4.14 -9.58 7.56
C HIS A 74 -2.69 -9.38 8.02
N PHE A 75 -1.71 -9.93 7.28
CA PHE A 75 -0.30 -9.70 7.54
C PHE A 75 0.04 -8.20 7.49
N TYR A 76 -0.34 -7.49 6.44
CA TYR A 76 -0.04 -6.05 6.34
C TYR A 76 -0.79 -5.23 7.41
N LYS A 77 -2.07 -5.55 7.68
CA LYS A 77 -2.85 -4.91 8.76
C LYS A 77 -2.18 -5.07 10.14
N ARG A 78 -1.65 -6.26 10.44
CA ARG A 78 -0.93 -6.52 11.69
C ARG A 78 0.37 -5.72 11.81
N ASN A 79 0.97 -5.33 10.68
CA ASN A 79 2.18 -4.50 10.62
C ASN A 79 1.85 -3.01 10.41
N SER A 80 0.68 -2.55 10.87
CA SER A 80 0.22 -1.14 10.84
C SER A 80 -0.12 -0.57 9.46
N PHE A 81 -0.25 -1.40 8.42
CA PHE A 81 -0.74 -0.92 7.13
C PHE A 81 -2.27 -0.83 7.10
N LYS A 82 -2.77 0.27 6.54
CA LYS A 82 -4.18 0.56 6.32
C LYS A 82 -4.48 0.55 4.82
N THR A 83 -5.66 0.09 4.42
CA THR A 83 -6.09 0.18 3.02
C THR A 83 -6.29 1.63 2.64
N LEU A 84 -5.79 2.04 1.48
CA LEU A 84 -5.94 3.41 0.99
C LEU A 84 -7.41 3.76 0.73
N PHE A 85 -8.17 2.79 0.22
CA PHE A 85 -9.59 2.90 -0.03
C PHE A 85 -10.39 1.95 0.87
N PRO A 86 -11.46 2.42 1.53
CA PRO A 86 -12.32 1.56 2.34
C PRO A 86 -12.97 0.44 1.51
N HIS A 87 -13.41 0.75 0.29
CA HIS A 87 -14.10 -0.19 -0.59
C HIS A 87 -13.29 -0.49 -1.85
N GLU A 88 -13.40 -1.73 -2.35
CA GLU A 88 -12.74 -2.16 -3.61
C GLU A 88 -13.27 -1.40 -4.83
N ILE A 89 -14.56 -1.04 -4.83
CA ILE A 89 -15.15 -0.29 -5.93
C ILE A 89 -14.53 1.10 -6.09
N ASP A 90 -14.25 1.78 -4.98
CA ASP A 90 -13.64 3.11 -5.00
C ASP A 90 -12.22 3.04 -5.56
N GLU A 91 -11.49 1.98 -5.21
CA GLU A 91 -10.14 1.73 -5.71
C GLU A 91 -10.12 1.36 -7.20
N ASP A 92 -11.06 0.54 -7.69
CA ASP A 92 -11.19 0.27 -9.14
C ASP A 92 -11.48 1.54 -9.92
N LEU A 93 -12.42 2.36 -9.41
CA LEU A 93 -12.80 3.63 -10.03
C LEU A 93 -11.66 4.65 -10.00
N TYR A 94 -10.81 4.63 -8.98
CA TYR A 94 -9.61 5.47 -8.90
C TYR A 94 -8.52 5.01 -9.88
N THR A 95 -8.23 3.71 -9.89
CA THR A 95 -7.14 3.13 -10.70
C THR A 95 -7.48 3.15 -12.18
N LYS A 96 -8.76 2.94 -12.52
CA LYS A 96 -9.27 2.94 -13.88
C LYS A 96 -10.54 3.79 -13.93
N PRO A 97 -10.41 5.12 -14.04
CA PRO A 97 -11.59 5.98 -14.10
C PRO A 97 -12.52 5.55 -15.24
N PRO A 98 -13.84 5.51 -15.00
CA PRO A 98 -14.82 5.19 -16.02
C PRO A 98 -14.80 6.27 -17.11
N LYS A 99 -15.05 5.89 -18.36
CA LYS A 99 -15.10 6.83 -19.48
C LYS A 99 -16.36 7.69 -19.44
N ASP A 100 -17.48 7.07 -19.05
CA ASP A 100 -18.81 7.67 -19.04
C ASP A 100 -19.62 7.28 -17.78
N GLU A 101 -20.71 7.98 -17.50
CA GLU A 101 -21.58 7.70 -16.34
C GLU A 101 -22.28 6.34 -16.41
N ASN A 102 -22.57 5.85 -17.62
CA ASN A 102 -23.14 4.53 -17.84
C ASN A 102 -22.18 3.42 -17.38
N GLU A 103 -20.91 3.51 -17.80
CA GLU A 103 -19.87 2.56 -17.38
C GLU A 103 -19.64 2.62 -15.86
N ARG A 104 -19.71 3.83 -15.27
CA ARG A 104 -19.63 3.99 -13.81
C ARG A 104 -20.76 3.26 -13.09
N SER A 105 -21.98 3.34 -13.61
CA SER A 105 -23.16 2.69 -13.03
C SER A 105 -23.09 1.16 -13.18
N GLU A 106 -22.64 0.66 -14.33
CA GLU A 106 -22.41 -0.76 -14.58
C GLU A 106 -21.34 -1.36 -13.66
N ARG A 107 -20.26 -0.64 -13.40
CA ARG A 107 -19.21 -1.12 -12.47
C ARG A 107 -19.67 -1.12 -11.01
N LYS A 108 -20.60 -0.24 -10.63
CA LYS A 108 -21.21 -0.28 -9.30
C LYS A 108 -22.12 -1.49 -9.12
N THR A 109 -22.83 -1.90 -10.17
CA THR A 109 -23.72 -3.08 -10.13
C THR A 109 -22.96 -4.39 -10.31
N ASN A 110 -21.90 -4.40 -11.13
CA ASN A 110 -21.03 -5.55 -11.35
C ASN A 110 -19.56 -5.16 -11.10
N PRO A 111 -19.11 -5.15 -9.84
CA PRO A 111 -17.75 -4.73 -9.50
C PRO A 111 -16.71 -5.71 -10.04
N ARG A 112 -15.64 -5.15 -10.60
CA ARG A 112 -14.47 -5.93 -10.98
C ARG A 112 -13.78 -6.44 -9.72
N LYS A 113 -13.38 -7.71 -9.73
CA LYS A 113 -12.56 -8.28 -8.66
C LYS A 113 -11.14 -7.73 -8.78
N LEU A 114 -10.66 -7.07 -7.72
CA LEU A 114 -9.28 -6.60 -7.65
C LEU A 114 -8.35 -7.75 -7.26
N TYR A 115 -7.22 -7.88 -7.99
CA TYR A 115 -6.18 -8.86 -7.66
C TYR A 115 -5.26 -8.39 -6.54
N THR A 116 -5.13 -7.07 -6.39
CA THR A 116 -4.30 -6.41 -5.39
C THR A 116 -5.03 -5.22 -4.78
N ARG A 117 -4.56 -4.77 -3.62
CA ARG A 117 -5.13 -3.69 -2.81
C ARG A 117 -3.99 -2.78 -2.39
N LEU A 118 -4.12 -1.49 -2.65
CA LEU A 118 -3.20 -0.46 -2.20
C LEU A 118 -3.35 -0.25 -0.69
N MET A 119 -2.25 -0.42 0.02
CA MET A 119 -2.18 -0.16 1.47
C MET A 119 -1.01 0.76 1.78
N PHE A 120 -1.15 1.54 2.85
CA PHE A 120 -0.13 2.47 3.32
C PHE A 120 0.07 2.37 4.83
N CYS A 121 1.27 2.70 5.28
CA CYS A 121 1.65 2.86 6.68
C CYS A 121 2.21 4.29 6.82
N ASP A 122 1.74 5.05 7.81
CA ASP A 122 2.44 6.27 8.22
C ASP A 122 3.67 5.83 9.02
N LEU A 123 4.84 6.37 8.67
CA LEU A 123 6.11 6.07 9.34
C LEU A 123 6.34 6.99 10.53
N LEU A 124 5.66 8.13 10.60
CA LEU A 124 5.85 9.13 11.66
C LEU A 124 4.85 8.98 12.81
N ASP A 125 3.69 8.39 12.55
CA ASP A 125 2.71 8.03 13.58
C ASP A 125 3.01 6.61 14.10
N GLU A 126 4.07 6.46 14.90
CA GLU A 126 4.25 5.29 15.77
C GLU A 126 3.77 5.65 17.18
N GLU A 127 2.58 5.15 17.57
CA GLU A 127 2.13 5.05 18.98
C GLU A 127 2.76 3.82 19.66
#